data_AF-A0A0S7EPC7-F1
#
_entry.id   AF-A0A0S7EPC7-F1
#
_cell.length_a   1.000
_cell.length_b   1.000
_cell.length_c   1.000
_cell.angle_alpha   90.00
_cell.angle_beta   90.00
_cell.angle_gamma   90.00
#
_symmetry.space_group_name_H-M   'P 1'
#
loop_
_entity.id
_entity.type
_entity.pdbx_description
1 polymer ?
#
loop_
_entity_poly.entity_id
_entity_poly.type
_entity_poly.pdbx_seq_one_letter_code
_entity_poly.pdbx_strand_id
1 'polypeptide(L)'
;GERKMEVRVGERLLWLAVLSTVLCVDSVFGKYVKGIVNTKEDWVFLTRFCFLTEFGRLDFKFRYPKSRCCQNILLYFDDSSQWPAVYKKPEKNCYEKEAVLRPENNQVINLTTRYTWSGCAVEDDTNEEVLSCVGGRSFRSVRERWWYIALSKCGGDGLQLEYEMKLTNGQSFWTQHFSADEFGILETDITFLVIFTLVFLLSCYFAYNLKGRQLLHTTYKMFMTAAGVEVLSLMFHCVYWGLYARDGVGNGSLKILGKLLFSVSFLVFLLMLILLGKGFTVTRWEKGNIVLFLHF
;
A
#
# COMPACT_ATOMS: atom_id res chain seq x y z
N GLY A 1 -45.60 2.42 -2.47
CA GLY A 1 -45.18 1.36 -1.54
C GLY A 1 -43.75 0.95 -1.80
N GLU A 2 -43.47 0.42 -3.00
CA GLU A 2 -42.20 -0.27 -3.32
C GLU A 2 -40.96 0.63 -3.33
N ARG A 3 -41.06 1.86 -3.85
CA ARG A 3 -39.91 2.80 -3.92
C ARG A 3 -39.37 3.26 -2.56
N LYS A 4 -40.20 3.20 -1.50
CA LYS A 4 -39.80 3.53 -0.12
C LYS A 4 -39.15 2.32 0.57
N MET A 5 -39.34 1.12 0.02
CA MET A 5 -38.81 -0.14 0.50
C MET A 5 -37.40 -0.38 -0.06
N GLU A 6 -37.16 -0.10 -1.35
CA GLU A 6 -35.81 -0.23 -1.97
C GLU A 6 -34.74 0.65 -1.30
N VAL A 7 -35.06 1.91 -1.00
CA VAL A 7 -34.12 2.84 -0.36
C VAL A 7 -33.76 2.39 1.06
N ARG A 8 -34.76 1.89 1.81
CA ARG A 8 -34.59 1.40 3.19
C ARG A 8 -33.83 0.06 3.25
N VAL A 9 -33.90 -0.74 2.18
CA VAL A 9 -33.12 -1.98 2.02
C VAL A 9 -31.67 -1.65 1.67
N GLY A 10 -31.42 -0.65 0.81
CA GLY A 10 -30.07 -0.17 0.48
C GLY A 10 -29.30 0.39 1.67
N GLU A 11 -29.95 1.21 2.52
CA GLU A 11 -29.35 1.71 3.76
C GLU A 11 -29.01 0.56 4.73
N ARG A 12 -29.91 -0.40 4.91
CA ARG A 12 -29.68 -1.55 5.81
C ARG A 12 -28.57 -2.47 5.32
N LEU A 13 -28.44 -2.68 4.01
CA LEU A 13 -27.33 -3.44 3.41
C LEU A 13 -25.99 -2.74 3.59
N LEU A 14 -25.96 -1.40 3.46
CA LEU A 14 -24.76 -0.61 3.72
C LEU A 14 -24.34 -0.70 5.19
N TRP A 15 -25.28 -0.57 6.13
CA TRP A 15 -25.01 -0.73 7.56
C TRP A 15 -24.57 -2.15 7.93
N LEU A 16 -25.16 -3.19 7.33
CA LEU A 16 -24.76 -4.59 7.55
C LEU A 16 -23.39 -4.89 6.95
N ALA A 17 -23.03 -4.30 5.81
CA ALA A 17 -21.69 -4.41 5.23
C ALA A 17 -20.63 -3.74 6.11
N VAL A 18 -20.94 -2.57 6.68
CA VAL A 18 -20.08 -1.85 7.64
C VAL A 18 -19.96 -2.61 8.96
N LEU A 19 -21.03 -3.25 9.44
CA LEU A 19 -21.00 -4.01 10.70
C LEU A 19 -20.26 -5.36 10.53
N SER A 20 -20.38 -5.99 9.36
CA SER A 20 -19.72 -7.27 9.05
C SER A 20 -18.20 -7.14 8.86
N THR A 21 -17.69 -5.98 8.44
CA THR A 21 -16.24 -5.75 8.30
C THR A 21 -15.54 -5.50 9.65
N VAL A 22 -16.28 -5.13 10.69
CA VAL A 22 -15.75 -4.82 12.03
C VAL A 22 -15.54 -6.07 12.90
N LEU A 23 -16.25 -7.18 12.64
CA LEU A 23 -16.35 -8.31 13.57
C LEU A 23 -15.40 -9.50 13.33
N CYS A 24 -14.60 -9.51 12.27
CA CYS A 24 -13.77 -10.66 11.95
C CYS A 24 -12.29 -10.31 11.87
N VAL A 25 -11.55 -10.28 12.98
CA VAL A 25 -10.11 -10.51 12.89
C VAL A 25 -9.55 -11.07 14.22
N ASP A 26 -8.87 -12.21 14.13
CA ASP A 26 -8.03 -12.86 15.16
C ASP A 26 -6.55 -12.43 15.07
N SER A 27 -5.72 -12.91 16.01
CA SER A 27 -4.32 -12.57 16.34
C SER A 27 -3.34 -12.31 15.19
N VAL A 28 -2.39 -11.40 15.40
CA VAL A 28 -1.70 -10.70 14.30
C VAL A 28 -0.18 -10.49 14.45
N PHE A 29 0.52 -10.55 13.31
CA PHE A 29 1.97 -10.32 13.13
C PHE A 29 2.25 -9.30 12.00
N GLY A 30 2.82 -8.11 12.29
CA GLY A 30 3.94 -7.45 11.53
C GLY A 30 3.80 -7.06 10.05
N LYS A 31 4.41 -5.95 9.55
CA LYS A 31 4.61 -5.80 8.08
C LYS A 31 5.42 -6.96 7.55
N TYR A 32 4.72 -7.89 6.93
CA TYR A 32 5.21 -9.22 6.68
C TYR A 32 5.41 -9.40 5.19
N VAL A 33 6.66 -9.49 4.78
CA VAL A 33 7.05 -9.78 3.40
C VAL A 33 7.58 -11.19 3.37
N LYS A 34 6.92 -12.07 2.63
CA LYS A 34 7.41 -13.44 2.38
C LYS A 34 7.51 -13.73 0.90
N GLY A 35 8.43 -14.60 0.54
CA GLY A 35 8.58 -15.04 -0.84
C GLY A 35 9.68 -16.06 -1.03
N ILE A 36 9.76 -16.58 -2.25
CA ILE A 36 10.81 -17.49 -2.71
C ILE A 36 11.58 -16.78 -3.80
N VAL A 37 12.90 -16.72 -3.65
CA VAL A 37 13.84 -16.24 -4.66
C VAL A 37 14.48 -17.45 -5.30
N ASN A 38 14.36 -17.56 -6.62
CA ASN A 38 15.06 -18.55 -7.44
C ASN A 38 15.45 -17.88 -8.76
N THR A 39 16.68 -17.38 -8.84
CA THR A 39 17.18 -16.64 -10.00
C THR A 39 18.65 -16.93 -10.24
N LYS A 40 19.09 -16.74 -11.49
CA LYS A 40 20.50 -16.77 -11.88
C LYS A 40 21.24 -15.46 -11.59
N GLU A 41 20.52 -14.42 -11.18
CA GLU A 41 21.13 -13.14 -10.80
C GLU A 41 21.77 -13.25 -9.42
N ASP A 42 23.00 -12.75 -9.31
CA ASP A 42 23.76 -12.73 -8.06
C ASP A 42 23.34 -11.62 -7.10
N TRP A 43 22.44 -10.71 -7.50
CA TRP A 43 21.97 -9.59 -6.68
C TRP A 43 20.50 -9.30 -6.97
N VAL A 44 19.67 -9.22 -5.94
CA VAL A 44 18.22 -8.99 -6.07
C VAL A 44 17.70 -8.01 -5.01
N PHE A 45 16.88 -7.05 -5.42
CA PHE A 45 16.13 -6.20 -4.50
C PHE A 45 14.88 -6.91 -3.98
N LEU A 46 14.68 -6.92 -2.65
CA LEU A 46 13.48 -7.50 -2.03
C LEU A 46 12.42 -6.46 -1.72
N THR A 47 12.77 -5.49 -0.86
CA THR A 47 11.79 -4.52 -0.35
C THR A 47 12.48 -3.28 0.21
N ARG A 48 11.69 -2.23 0.44
CA ARG A 48 12.11 -0.99 1.07
C ARG A 48 11.22 -0.67 2.26
N PHE A 49 11.76 0.05 3.24
CA PHE A 49 11.00 0.56 4.36
C PHE A 49 11.65 1.80 4.95
N CYS A 50 10.84 2.84 5.21
CA CYS A 50 11.31 4.02 5.92
C CYS A 50 11.22 3.79 7.43
N PHE A 51 12.37 3.63 8.08
CA PHE A 51 12.46 3.39 9.52
C PHE A 51 12.53 4.70 10.31
N LEU A 52 11.88 4.73 11.48
CA LEU A 52 12.04 5.80 12.48
C LEU A 52 13.40 5.72 13.17
N THR A 53 13.87 6.86 13.66
CA THR A 53 15.17 7.06 14.31
C THR A 53 15.51 6.05 15.40
N GLU A 54 14.59 5.70 16.30
CA GLU A 54 14.88 4.84 17.46
C GLU A 54 14.06 3.54 17.52
N PHE A 55 13.03 3.42 16.69
CA PHE A 55 12.04 2.35 16.81
C PHE A 55 12.00 1.41 15.60
N GLY A 56 12.92 1.59 14.64
CA GLY A 56 12.97 0.75 13.45
C GLY A 56 13.47 -0.66 13.76
N ARG A 57 12.71 -1.68 13.35
CA ARG A 57 13.09 -3.09 13.55
C ARG A 57 12.79 -3.92 12.31
N LEU A 58 13.79 -4.70 11.88
CA LEU A 58 13.66 -5.80 10.92
C LEU A 58 13.88 -7.10 11.68
N ASP A 59 12.88 -7.97 11.71
CA ASP A 59 13.08 -9.37 12.05
C ASP A 59 12.97 -10.20 10.78
N PHE A 60 13.78 -11.24 10.67
CA PHE A 60 13.88 -12.04 9.45
C PHE A 60 14.04 -13.53 9.74
N LYS A 61 13.57 -14.34 8.79
CA LYS A 61 13.80 -15.77 8.69
C LYS A 61 14.13 -16.11 7.25
N PHE A 62 15.31 -16.66 7.01
CA PHE A 62 15.76 -17.11 5.68
C PHE A 62 16.03 -18.61 5.72
N ARG A 63 15.61 -19.33 4.68
CA ARG A 63 15.83 -20.77 4.53
C ARG A 63 16.37 -21.09 3.15
N TYR A 64 17.45 -21.86 3.06
CA TYR A 64 18.01 -22.31 1.77
C TYR A 64 18.91 -23.54 1.90
N PRO A 65 19.13 -24.30 0.80
CA PRO A 65 19.99 -25.48 0.85
C PRO A 65 21.41 -25.13 1.28
N LYS A 66 21.99 -25.90 2.22
CA LYS A 66 23.36 -25.67 2.72
C LYS A 66 24.41 -25.77 1.60
N SER A 67 24.15 -26.61 0.58
CA SER A 67 24.96 -26.74 -0.63
C SER A 67 25.05 -25.44 -1.44
N ARG A 68 24.06 -24.55 -1.32
CA ARG A 68 24.00 -23.25 -2.01
C ARG A 68 24.60 -22.11 -1.19
N CYS A 69 25.29 -22.38 -0.08
CA CYS A 69 25.92 -21.34 0.74
C CYS A 69 26.98 -20.55 -0.06
N CYS A 70 27.23 -19.27 0.22
CA CYS A 70 26.58 -18.44 1.23
C CYS A 70 26.00 -17.17 0.62
N GLN A 71 24.80 -16.81 1.07
CA GLN A 71 24.03 -15.67 0.60
C GLN A 71 24.08 -14.56 1.66
N ASN A 72 23.97 -13.30 1.25
CA ASN A 72 24.05 -12.15 2.14
C ASN A 72 22.77 -11.33 2.07
N ILE A 73 22.36 -10.73 3.21
CA ILE A 73 21.38 -9.65 3.23
C ILE A 73 22.15 -8.33 3.21
N LEU A 74 21.81 -7.47 2.27
CA LEU A 74 22.42 -6.16 2.08
C LEU A 74 21.43 -5.06 2.48
N LEU A 75 21.88 -4.15 3.34
CA LEU A 75 21.09 -3.04 3.88
C LEU A 75 21.62 -1.70 3.36
N TYR A 76 21.03 -1.20 2.28
CA TYR A 76 21.33 0.13 1.75
C TYR A 76 20.42 1.17 2.38
N PHE A 77 20.87 2.43 2.45
CA PHE A 77 20.02 3.57 2.80
C PHE A 77 19.97 4.60 1.67
N ASP A 78 19.14 5.63 1.84
CA ASP A 78 18.78 6.66 0.86
C ASP A 78 19.89 7.66 0.46
N ASP A 79 21.11 7.47 0.95
CA ASP A 79 22.24 8.33 0.63
C ASP A 79 22.73 8.14 -0.81
N SER A 80 23.20 9.21 -1.44
CA SER A 80 23.63 9.20 -2.85
C SER A 80 24.76 8.19 -3.14
N SER A 81 25.58 7.87 -2.15
CA SER A 81 26.64 6.86 -2.26
C SER A 81 26.17 5.41 -2.09
N GLN A 82 24.93 5.19 -1.66
CA GLN A 82 24.37 3.88 -1.30
C GLN A 82 23.35 3.42 -2.35
N TRP A 83 22.05 3.45 -2.03
CA TRP A 83 21.00 2.89 -2.90
C TRP A 83 20.96 3.50 -4.32
N PRO A 84 21.00 4.83 -4.49
CA PRO A 84 21.02 5.45 -5.82
C PRO A 84 22.29 5.12 -6.63
N ALA A 85 23.39 4.76 -5.96
CA ALA A 85 24.64 4.39 -6.61
C ALA A 85 24.64 2.95 -7.15
N VAL A 86 23.68 2.10 -6.78
CA VAL A 86 23.65 0.67 -7.16
C VAL A 86 22.36 0.24 -7.86
N TYR A 87 21.23 0.88 -7.54
CA TYR A 87 19.94 0.49 -8.10
C TYR A 87 19.79 0.99 -9.54
N LYS A 88 19.35 0.10 -10.44
CA LYS A 88 19.23 0.36 -11.89
C LYS A 88 20.54 0.86 -12.52
N LYS A 89 21.67 0.34 -12.05
CA LYS A 89 23.03 0.54 -12.60
C LYS A 89 23.53 -0.77 -13.23
N PRO A 90 23.19 -1.07 -14.50
CA PRO A 90 23.57 -2.33 -15.15
C PRO A 90 25.08 -2.47 -15.35
N GLU A 91 25.81 -1.35 -15.35
CA GLU A 91 27.27 -1.32 -15.44
C GLU A 91 27.96 -1.85 -14.18
N LYS A 92 27.26 -1.92 -13.05
CA LYS A 92 27.81 -2.42 -11.78
C LYS A 92 27.58 -3.89 -11.61
N ASN A 93 28.66 -4.64 -11.42
CA ASN A 93 28.61 -6.05 -11.06
C ASN A 93 28.22 -6.24 -9.58
N CYS A 94 27.97 -7.50 -9.17
CA CYS A 94 27.56 -7.82 -7.80
C CYS A 94 28.56 -7.31 -6.74
N TYR A 95 29.86 -7.52 -6.96
CA TYR A 95 30.91 -7.08 -6.04
C TYR A 95 30.95 -5.56 -5.87
N GLU A 96 30.79 -4.81 -6.97
CA GLU A 96 30.74 -3.34 -6.93
C GLU A 96 29.50 -2.81 -6.23
N LYS A 97 28.39 -3.57 -6.25
CA LYS A 97 27.18 -3.25 -5.49
C LYS A 97 27.33 -3.58 -4.00
N GLU A 98 28.07 -4.61 -3.62
CA GLU A 98 28.42 -4.88 -2.22
C GLU A 98 29.43 -3.86 -1.69
N ALA A 99 30.41 -3.46 -2.51
CA ALA A 99 31.52 -2.59 -2.10
C ALA A 99 31.11 -1.18 -1.66
N VAL A 100 29.91 -0.71 -2.00
CA VAL A 100 29.42 0.60 -1.49
C VAL A 100 28.97 0.53 -0.03
N LEU A 101 28.69 -0.68 0.48
CA LEU A 101 28.25 -0.88 1.86
C LEU A 101 29.44 -0.79 2.81
N ARG A 102 29.18 -0.43 4.06
CA ARG A 102 30.20 -0.38 5.12
C ARG A 102 29.96 -1.52 6.10
N PRO A 103 30.76 -2.60 6.07
CA PRO A 103 30.60 -3.73 6.99
C PRO A 103 30.66 -3.33 8.47
N GLU A 104 31.42 -2.27 8.79
CA GLU A 104 31.56 -1.72 10.14
C GLU A 104 30.22 -1.22 10.72
N ASN A 105 29.29 -0.85 9.84
CA ASN A 105 27.95 -0.42 10.19
C ASN A 105 26.94 -1.58 10.26
N ASN A 106 27.39 -2.83 10.18
CA ASN A 106 26.55 -4.04 10.14
C ASN A 106 25.53 -4.04 8.98
N GLN A 107 25.88 -3.41 7.85
CA GLN A 107 25.01 -3.31 6.67
C GLN A 107 24.98 -4.59 5.81
N VAL A 108 25.93 -5.50 6.04
CA VAL A 108 25.98 -6.81 5.38
C VAL A 108 25.70 -7.85 6.44
N ILE A 109 24.72 -8.73 6.20
CA ILE A 109 24.40 -9.87 7.08
C ILE A 109 24.73 -11.16 6.33
N ASN A 110 25.81 -11.81 6.74
CA ASN A 110 26.26 -13.05 6.13
C ASN A 110 25.38 -14.21 6.64
N LEU A 111 24.61 -14.82 5.76
CA LEU A 111 23.82 -16.00 6.09
C LEU A 111 24.77 -17.21 6.02
N THR A 112 25.30 -17.58 7.18
CA THR A 112 26.26 -18.67 7.33
C THR A 112 26.34 -19.08 8.80
N THR A 113 26.71 -20.33 9.06
CA THR A 113 26.92 -20.87 10.42
C THR A 113 28.22 -20.39 11.06
N ARG A 114 29.14 -19.77 10.29
CA ARG A 114 30.41 -19.23 10.81
C ARG A 114 30.19 -18.11 11.83
N TYR A 115 29.03 -17.47 11.79
CA TYR A 115 28.73 -16.26 12.49
C TYR A 115 27.42 -16.41 13.26
N THR A 116 27.44 -16.13 14.56
CA THR A 116 26.25 -16.26 15.42
C THR A 116 25.23 -15.15 15.19
N TRP A 117 25.64 -13.99 14.67
CA TRP A 117 24.81 -12.79 14.56
C TRP A 117 23.73 -12.87 13.47
N SER A 118 23.83 -13.80 12.52
CA SER A 118 22.77 -14.10 11.53
C SER A 118 21.79 -15.19 11.99
N GLY A 119 22.07 -15.86 13.11
CA GLY A 119 21.20 -16.87 13.71
C GLY A 119 20.98 -18.10 12.83
N CYS A 120 21.96 -18.44 11.98
CA CYS A 120 21.89 -19.59 11.10
C CYS A 120 22.22 -20.90 11.82
N ALA A 121 21.30 -21.86 11.74
CA ALA A 121 21.49 -23.25 12.15
C ALA A 121 21.27 -24.18 10.95
N VAL A 122 21.90 -25.36 10.99
CA VAL A 122 21.61 -26.43 10.03
C VAL A 122 20.40 -27.20 10.56
N GLU A 123 19.39 -27.35 9.72
CA GLU A 123 18.24 -28.21 9.96
C GLU A 123 18.28 -29.35 8.93
N ASP A 124 18.10 -30.59 9.39
CA ASP A 124 17.93 -31.72 8.51
C ASP A 124 16.50 -31.73 7.98
N ASP A 125 16.31 -31.38 6.71
CA ASP A 125 15.07 -31.65 6.01
C ASP A 125 15.16 -33.03 5.38
N THR A 126 14.02 -33.71 5.24
CA THR A 126 13.84 -35.12 4.84
C THR A 126 14.69 -35.65 3.67
N ASN A 127 15.32 -34.78 2.85
CA ASN A 127 16.24 -35.14 1.78
C ASN A 127 17.51 -34.27 1.64
N GLU A 128 17.66 -33.15 2.36
CA GLU A 128 18.87 -32.30 2.26
C GLU A 128 19.13 -31.46 3.52
N GLU A 129 20.39 -31.13 3.78
CA GLU A 129 20.75 -30.18 4.85
C GLU A 129 20.35 -28.75 4.43
N VAL A 130 19.49 -28.11 5.22
CA VAL A 130 19.00 -26.75 4.99
C VAL A 130 19.60 -25.80 6.02
N LEU A 131 19.98 -24.59 5.59
CA LEU A 131 20.33 -23.50 6.48
C LEU A 131 19.09 -22.68 6.82
N SER A 132 18.79 -22.58 8.12
CA SER A 132 17.68 -21.81 8.68
C SER A 132 18.25 -20.67 9.52
N CYS A 133 18.11 -19.44 9.04
CA CYS A 133 18.68 -18.24 9.63
C CYS A 133 17.58 -17.35 10.20
N VAL A 134 17.47 -17.30 11.53
CA VAL A 134 16.46 -16.49 12.24
C VAL A 134 17.16 -15.41 13.04
N GLY A 135 16.86 -14.15 12.75
CA GLY A 135 17.52 -13.03 13.39
C GLY A 135 16.77 -11.72 13.24
N GLY A 136 17.40 -10.63 13.68
CA GLY A 136 16.85 -9.31 13.51
C GLY A 136 17.86 -8.19 13.69
N ARG A 137 17.53 -7.01 13.17
CA ARG A 137 18.31 -5.77 13.26
C ARG A 137 17.42 -4.63 13.68
N SER A 138 17.93 -3.84 14.62
CA SER A 138 17.35 -2.55 14.96
C SER A 138 18.06 -1.48 14.15
N PHE A 139 17.29 -0.54 13.62
CA PHE A 139 17.80 0.59 12.87
C PHE A 139 17.81 1.81 13.77
N ARG A 140 18.98 2.44 13.88
CA ARG A 140 19.16 3.71 14.58
C ARG A 140 19.75 4.73 13.65
N SER A 141 19.05 5.84 13.43
CA SER A 141 19.49 6.88 12.49
C SER A 141 19.06 8.26 12.96
N VAL A 142 19.90 9.28 12.73
CA VAL A 142 19.67 10.67 13.18
C VAL A 142 18.33 11.26 12.70
N ARG A 143 17.81 10.75 11.58
CA ARG A 143 16.49 11.08 11.01
C ARG A 143 15.81 9.80 10.55
N GLU A 144 14.52 9.86 10.24
CA GLU A 144 13.86 8.83 9.45
C GLU A 144 14.54 8.67 8.09
N ARG A 145 14.82 7.41 7.72
CA ARG A 145 15.55 7.07 6.50
C ARG A 145 14.93 5.88 5.82
N TRP A 146 14.95 5.90 4.50
CA TRP A 146 14.60 4.74 3.71
C TRP A 146 15.75 3.76 3.70
N TRP A 147 15.43 2.53 4.06
CA TRP A 147 16.31 1.39 3.96
C TRP A 147 15.80 0.46 2.87
N TYR A 148 16.74 -0.05 2.07
CA TYR A 148 16.49 -0.95 0.95
C TYR A 148 17.20 -2.25 1.23
N ILE A 149 16.43 -3.33 1.23
CA ILE A 149 16.91 -4.67 1.55
C ILE A 149 17.08 -5.41 0.24
N ALA A 150 18.30 -5.90 0.01
CA ALA A 150 18.64 -6.71 -1.13
C ALA A 150 19.35 -7.99 -0.68
N LEU A 151 19.46 -8.94 -1.59
CA LEU A 151 20.21 -10.18 -1.42
C LEU A 151 21.37 -10.21 -2.39
N SER A 152 22.43 -10.89 -2.00
CA SER A 152 23.56 -11.16 -2.88
C SER A 152 24.23 -12.50 -2.65
N LYS A 153 24.81 -13.02 -3.72
CA LYS A 153 25.74 -14.16 -3.75
C LYS A 153 26.70 -13.97 -4.92
N CYS A 154 27.65 -13.05 -4.76
CA CYS A 154 28.55 -12.69 -5.85
C CYS A 154 29.47 -13.86 -6.24
N GLY A 155 29.61 -14.11 -7.54
CA GLY A 155 30.49 -15.17 -8.07
C GLY A 155 29.95 -16.58 -7.86
N GLY A 156 28.66 -16.71 -7.54
CA GLY A 156 27.95 -17.97 -7.46
C GLY A 156 27.10 -18.24 -8.71
N ASP A 157 26.23 -19.24 -8.60
CA ASP A 157 25.28 -19.62 -9.66
C ASP A 157 23.91 -18.96 -9.48
N GLY A 158 23.86 -17.75 -8.91
CA GLY A 158 22.63 -17.06 -8.53
C GLY A 158 22.08 -17.38 -7.13
N LEU A 159 20.88 -16.87 -6.87
CA LEU A 159 20.21 -16.87 -5.56
C LEU A 159 19.06 -17.88 -5.53
N GLN A 160 19.04 -18.71 -4.47
CA GLN A 160 17.96 -19.65 -4.19
C GLN A 160 17.68 -19.68 -2.69
N LEU A 161 16.59 -19.05 -2.24
CA LEU A 161 16.19 -19.04 -0.84
C LEU A 161 14.70 -18.70 -0.66
N GLU A 162 14.14 -19.13 0.46
CA GLU A 162 12.88 -18.65 1.00
C GLU A 162 13.16 -17.61 2.06
N TYR A 163 12.34 -16.55 2.11
CA TYR A 163 12.48 -15.50 3.10
C TYR A 163 11.15 -15.08 3.68
N GLU A 164 11.20 -14.67 4.94
CA GLU A 164 10.14 -14.01 5.68
C GLU A 164 10.76 -12.83 6.43
N MET A 165 10.19 -11.64 6.30
CA MET A 165 10.69 -10.43 6.92
C MET A 165 9.54 -9.66 7.56
N LYS A 166 9.74 -9.23 8.80
CA LYS A 166 8.85 -8.37 9.56
C LYS A 166 9.50 -7.01 9.78
N LEU A 167 8.96 -5.96 9.15
CA LEU A 167 9.46 -4.58 9.26
C LEU A 167 8.52 -3.75 10.14
N THR A 168 9.03 -3.04 11.14
CA THR A 168 8.15 -2.30 12.06
C THR A 168 8.72 -0.96 12.52
N ASN A 169 7.82 -0.04 12.87
CA ASN A 169 8.09 1.30 13.39
C ASN A 169 7.24 1.64 14.63
N GLY A 170 7.87 1.82 15.79
CA GLY A 170 7.12 2.13 17.02
C GLY A 170 6.26 0.96 17.47
N GLN A 171 5.34 1.22 18.39
CA GLN A 171 4.53 0.17 19.05
C GLN A 171 3.02 0.41 18.92
N SER A 172 2.61 1.49 18.26
CA SER A 172 1.19 1.86 18.15
C SER A 172 0.55 1.27 16.90
N PHE A 173 -0.76 1.02 16.94
CA PHE A 173 -1.54 0.59 15.76
C PHE A 173 -1.32 1.47 14.52
N TRP A 174 -1.16 2.78 14.73
CA TRP A 174 -1.01 3.78 13.67
C TRP A 174 0.39 3.82 13.04
N THR A 175 1.39 3.25 13.71
CA THR A 175 2.79 3.37 13.28
C THR A 175 3.47 2.03 13.04
N GLN A 176 3.09 0.99 13.80
CA GLN A 176 3.86 -0.25 13.94
C GLN A 176 4.16 -0.92 12.60
N HIS A 177 3.21 -0.95 11.68
CA HIS A 177 3.37 -1.63 10.39
C HIS A 177 3.55 -0.69 9.20
N PHE A 178 3.40 0.61 9.43
CA PHE A 178 3.59 1.61 8.40
C PHE A 178 5.06 1.99 8.28
N SER A 179 5.53 2.17 7.05
CA SER A 179 6.77 2.93 6.88
C SER A 179 6.50 4.39 7.22
N ALA A 180 7.53 5.12 7.65
CA ALA A 180 7.33 6.51 8.08
C ALA A 180 6.77 7.42 6.96
N ASP A 181 6.97 7.08 5.68
CA ASP A 181 6.37 7.76 4.52
C ASP A 181 4.89 7.40 4.30
N GLU A 182 4.38 6.36 4.97
CA GLU A 182 2.98 5.90 4.92
C GLU A 182 2.17 6.36 6.16
N PHE A 183 2.79 7.12 7.07
CA PHE A 183 2.12 7.59 8.27
C PHE A 183 1.00 8.60 7.94
N GLY A 184 -0.09 8.52 8.70
CA GLY A 184 -1.23 9.41 8.53
C GLY A 184 -2.17 9.04 7.38
N ILE A 185 -1.85 8.02 6.57
CA ILE A 185 -2.71 7.63 5.44
C ILE A 185 -4.08 7.16 5.95
N LEU A 186 -4.12 6.28 6.95
CA LEU A 186 -5.40 5.78 7.48
C LEU A 186 -6.22 6.89 8.13
N GLU A 187 -5.59 7.77 8.92
CA GLU A 187 -6.23 8.93 9.55
C GLU A 187 -6.80 9.90 8.51
N THR A 188 -6.05 10.12 7.43
CA THR A 188 -6.46 10.97 6.31
C THR A 188 -7.64 10.36 5.55
N ASP A 189 -7.59 9.06 5.27
CA ASP A 189 -8.67 8.34 4.59
C ASP A 189 -9.97 8.34 5.42
N ILE A 190 -9.88 8.14 6.74
CA ILE A 190 -11.02 8.25 7.66
C ILE A 190 -11.61 9.67 7.64
N THR A 191 -10.75 10.69 7.70
CA THR A 191 -11.18 12.10 7.69
C THR A 191 -11.90 12.43 6.40
N PHE A 192 -11.35 12.03 5.24
CA PHE A 192 -12.00 12.24 3.95
C PHE A 192 -13.28 11.42 3.82
N LEU A 193 -13.33 10.19 4.33
CA LEU A 193 -14.56 9.40 4.32
C LEU A 193 -15.70 10.14 5.03
N VAL A 194 -15.44 10.73 6.20
CA VAL A 194 -16.45 11.52 6.93
C VAL A 194 -16.89 12.74 6.12
N ILE A 195 -15.93 13.51 5.59
CA ILE A 195 -16.23 14.73 4.80
C ILE A 195 -17.04 14.39 3.54
N PHE A 196 -16.61 13.41 2.75
CA PHE A 196 -17.28 13.02 1.52
C PHE A 196 -18.65 12.38 1.79
N THR A 197 -18.81 11.66 2.90
CA THR A 197 -20.12 11.16 3.32
C THR A 197 -21.08 12.30 3.63
N LEU A 198 -20.62 13.34 4.37
CA LEU A 198 -21.44 14.52 4.65
C LEU A 198 -21.82 15.27 3.37
N VAL A 199 -20.87 15.49 2.46
CA VAL A 199 -21.11 16.10 1.15
C VAL A 199 -22.13 15.29 0.36
N PHE A 200 -21.99 13.96 0.32
CA PHE A 200 -22.91 13.08 -0.40
C PHE A 200 -24.33 13.15 0.18
N LEU A 201 -24.49 13.10 1.50
CA LEU A 201 -25.79 13.20 2.16
C LEU A 201 -26.48 14.55 1.91
N LEU A 202 -25.73 15.66 2.03
CA LEU A 202 -26.23 16.99 1.68
C LEU A 202 -26.63 17.08 0.21
N SER A 203 -25.84 16.45 -0.67
CA SER A 203 -26.13 16.40 -2.10
C SER A 203 -27.41 15.61 -2.39
N CYS A 204 -27.63 14.48 -1.73
CA CYS A 204 -28.87 13.72 -1.82
C CYS A 204 -30.08 14.54 -1.33
N TYR A 205 -29.92 15.30 -0.24
CA TYR A 205 -30.97 16.20 0.26
C TYR A 205 -31.36 17.27 -0.76
N PHE A 206 -30.39 17.96 -1.35
CA PHE A 206 -30.65 18.95 -2.40
C PHE A 206 -31.23 18.30 -3.66
N ALA A 207 -30.74 17.13 -4.06
CA ALA A 207 -31.28 16.38 -5.19
C ALA A 207 -32.75 16.04 -5.02
N TYR A 208 -33.15 15.62 -3.82
CA TYR A 208 -34.54 15.32 -3.50
C TYR A 208 -35.44 16.56 -3.68
N ASN A 209 -35.00 17.71 -3.15
CA ASN A 209 -35.71 18.97 -3.28
C ASN A 209 -35.79 19.45 -4.75
N LEU A 210 -34.69 19.39 -5.48
CA LEU A 210 -34.60 19.80 -6.89
C LEU A 210 -35.43 18.89 -7.80
N LYS A 211 -35.45 17.58 -7.53
CA LYS A 211 -36.27 16.62 -8.27
C LYS A 211 -37.78 16.90 -8.11
N GLY A 212 -38.21 17.29 -6.92
CA GLY A 212 -39.60 17.73 -6.68
C GLY A 212 -40.01 18.93 -7.53
N ARG A 213 -39.04 19.78 -7.93
CA ARG A 213 -39.26 20.97 -8.74
C ARG A 213 -38.91 20.80 -10.23
N GLN A 214 -38.52 19.60 -10.67
CA GLN A 214 -38.02 19.33 -12.03
C GLN A 214 -36.77 20.17 -12.43
N LEU A 215 -35.95 20.57 -11.45
CA LEU A 215 -34.74 21.38 -11.66
C LEU A 215 -33.44 20.57 -11.51
N LEU A 216 -33.53 19.23 -11.51
CA LEU A 216 -32.36 18.36 -11.31
C LEU A 216 -31.58 18.18 -12.62
N HIS A 217 -30.56 19.03 -12.79
CA HIS A 217 -29.71 19.03 -13.98
C HIS A 217 -28.77 17.80 -14.07
N THR A 218 -28.43 17.35 -15.28
CA THR A 218 -27.58 16.17 -15.54
C THR A 218 -26.17 16.28 -14.93
N THR A 219 -25.54 17.46 -14.94
CA THR A 219 -24.25 17.69 -14.24
C THR A 219 -24.34 17.46 -12.74
N TYR A 220 -25.47 17.81 -12.12
CA TYR A 220 -25.69 17.54 -10.70
C TYR A 220 -25.79 16.03 -10.43
N LYS A 221 -26.42 15.27 -11.34
CA LYS A 221 -26.44 13.80 -11.26
C LYS A 221 -25.03 13.22 -11.38
N MET A 222 -24.22 13.71 -12.33
CA MET A 222 -22.81 13.30 -12.47
C MET A 222 -22.00 13.58 -11.20
N PHE A 223 -22.17 14.76 -10.60
CA PHE A 223 -21.55 15.10 -9.31
C PHE A 223 -21.94 14.11 -8.20
N MET A 224 -23.23 13.82 -8.04
CA MET A 224 -23.69 12.85 -7.05
C MET A 224 -23.12 11.44 -7.29
N THR A 225 -23.08 10.99 -8.54
CA THR A 225 -22.48 9.71 -8.89
C THR A 225 -21.00 9.67 -8.52
N ALA A 226 -20.23 10.72 -8.87
CA ALA A 226 -18.82 10.82 -8.48
C ALA A 226 -18.67 10.77 -6.95
N ALA A 227 -19.40 11.61 -6.22
CA ALA A 227 -19.34 11.65 -4.75
C ALA A 227 -19.74 10.31 -4.09
N GLY A 228 -20.75 9.60 -4.62
CA GLY A 228 -21.14 8.29 -4.11
C GLY A 228 -20.09 7.20 -4.37
N VAL A 229 -19.49 7.20 -5.56
CA VAL A 229 -18.38 6.28 -5.88
C VAL A 229 -17.13 6.59 -5.05
N GLU A 230 -16.86 7.87 -4.76
CA GLU A 230 -15.78 8.31 -3.89
C GLU A 230 -15.94 7.77 -2.46
N VAL A 231 -17.14 7.91 -1.87
CA VAL A 231 -17.42 7.36 -0.54
C VAL A 231 -17.17 5.85 -0.51
N LEU A 232 -17.64 5.13 -1.54
CA LEU A 232 -17.40 3.69 -1.62
C LEU A 232 -15.91 3.36 -1.75
N SER A 233 -15.15 4.12 -2.55
CA SER A 233 -13.71 3.97 -2.68
C SER A 233 -12.99 4.15 -1.33
N LEU A 234 -13.29 5.24 -0.62
CA LEU A 234 -12.71 5.56 0.68
C LEU A 234 -13.06 4.50 1.74
N MET A 235 -14.25 3.90 1.68
CA MET A 235 -14.60 2.75 2.54
C MET A 235 -13.64 1.57 2.30
N PHE A 236 -13.38 1.22 1.04
CA PHE A 236 -12.44 0.13 0.71
C PHE A 236 -11.00 0.45 1.15
N HIS A 237 -10.55 1.71 1.00
CA HIS A 237 -9.24 2.14 1.47
C HIS A 237 -9.13 2.09 3.00
N CYS A 238 -10.13 2.59 3.74
CA CYS A 238 -10.16 2.51 5.21
C CYS A 238 -10.11 1.06 5.70
N VAL A 239 -10.87 0.15 5.07
CA VAL A 239 -10.83 -1.28 5.43
C VAL A 239 -9.46 -1.87 5.12
N TYR A 240 -8.89 -1.61 3.94
CA TYR A 240 -7.56 -2.09 3.58
C TYR A 240 -6.49 -1.61 4.55
N TRP A 241 -6.42 -0.30 4.81
CA TRP A 241 -5.42 0.29 5.69
C TRP A 241 -5.64 -0.06 7.15
N GLY A 242 -6.89 -0.27 7.58
CA GLY A 242 -7.20 -0.79 8.91
C GLY A 242 -6.70 -2.23 9.12
N LEU A 243 -6.88 -3.10 8.11
CA LEU A 243 -6.30 -4.44 8.13
C LEU A 243 -4.77 -4.39 8.13
N TYR A 244 -4.18 -3.58 7.26
CA TYR A 244 -2.72 -3.40 7.20
C TYR A 244 -2.13 -2.77 8.47
N ALA A 245 -2.83 -1.84 9.13
CA ALA A 245 -2.42 -1.30 10.43
C ALA A 245 -2.38 -2.37 11.51
N ARG A 246 -3.27 -3.37 11.39
CA ARG A 246 -3.32 -4.50 12.30
C ARG A 246 -2.18 -5.47 12.00
N ASP A 247 -2.06 -5.94 10.75
CA ASP A 247 -1.23 -7.09 10.35
C ASP A 247 -0.08 -6.83 9.40
N GLY A 248 0.05 -5.62 8.88
CA GLY A 248 1.10 -5.24 7.95
C GLY A 248 1.15 -6.00 6.63
N VAL A 249 0.13 -6.82 6.32
CA VAL A 249 -0.04 -7.52 5.04
C VAL A 249 -1.18 -6.87 4.26
N GLY A 250 -2.33 -6.69 4.91
CA GLY A 250 -3.57 -6.23 4.28
C GLY A 250 -4.05 -7.16 3.16
N ASN A 251 -5.07 -6.73 2.42
CA ASN A 251 -5.59 -7.46 1.26
C ASN A 251 -5.35 -6.66 -0.03
N GLY A 252 -4.47 -7.18 -0.90
CA GLY A 252 -4.13 -6.55 -2.17
C GLY A 252 -5.33 -6.29 -3.09
N SER A 253 -6.33 -7.18 -3.10
CA SER A 253 -7.54 -7.03 -3.91
C SER A 253 -8.39 -5.84 -3.44
N LEU A 254 -8.53 -5.65 -2.12
CA LEU A 254 -9.24 -4.49 -1.56
C LEU A 254 -8.53 -3.17 -1.93
N LYS A 255 -7.20 -3.15 -1.86
CA LYS A 255 -6.39 -1.99 -2.28
C LYS A 255 -6.62 -1.63 -3.75
N ILE A 256 -6.60 -2.64 -4.63
CA ILE A 256 -6.79 -2.46 -6.08
C ILE A 256 -8.21 -1.97 -6.36
N LEU A 257 -9.22 -2.59 -5.75
CA LEU A 257 -10.62 -2.21 -5.93
C LEU A 257 -10.88 -0.77 -5.47
N GLY A 258 -10.38 -0.38 -4.29
CA GLY A 258 -10.47 0.99 -3.80
C GLY A 258 -9.83 1.99 -4.79
N LYS A 259 -8.63 1.69 -5.30
CA LYS A 259 -7.95 2.54 -6.30
C LYS A 259 -8.70 2.66 -7.62
N LEU A 260 -9.32 1.57 -8.08
CA LEU A 260 -10.11 1.57 -9.30
C LEU A 260 -11.35 2.44 -9.14
N LEU A 261 -12.07 2.30 -8.02
CA LEU A 261 -13.23 3.13 -7.71
C LEU A 261 -12.86 4.61 -7.59
N PHE A 262 -11.74 4.92 -6.93
CA PHE A 262 -11.20 6.29 -6.85
C PHE A 262 -10.97 6.86 -8.25
N SER A 263 -10.32 6.08 -9.12
CA SER A 263 -10.03 6.49 -10.49
C SER A 263 -11.31 6.74 -11.30
N VAL A 264 -12.34 5.90 -11.13
CA VAL A 264 -13.66 6.09 -11.77
C VAL A 264 -14.34 7.36 -11.26
N SER A 265 -14.40 7.57 -9.94
CA SER A 265 -14.93 8.78 -9.31
C SER A 265 -14.26 10.03 -9.88
N PHE A 266 -12.92 10.05 -9.90
CA PHE A 266 -12.11 11.15 -10.41
C PHE A 266 -12.40 11.44 -11.89
N LEU A 267 -12.49 10.41 -12.74
CA LEU A 267 -12.79 10.58 -14.16
C LEU A 267 -14.20 11.13 -14.41
N VAL A 268 -15.21 10.68 -13.65
CA VAL A 268 -16.58 11.21 -13.75
C VAL A 268 -16.62 12.68 -13.32
N PHE A 269 -15.94 13.01 -12.22
CA PHE A 269 -15.85 14.39 -11.74
C PHE A 269 -15.12 15.30 -12.74
N LEU A 270 -13.99 14.85 -13.30
CA LEU A 270 -13.25 15.60 -14.30
C LEU A 270 -14.07 15.82 -15.57
N LEU A 271 -14.77 14.79 -16.06
CA LEU A 271 -15.67 14.90 -17.20
C LEU A 271 -16.76 15.94 -16.94
N MET A 272 -17.37 15.93 -15.74
CA MET A 272 -18.36 16.92 -15.35
C MET A 272 -17.78 18.35 -15.39
N LEU A 273 -16.57 18.57 -14.85
CA LEU A 273 -15.91 19.88 -14.89
C LEU A 273 -15.64 20.35 -16.34
N ILE A 274 -15.24 19.44 -17.22
CA ILE A 274 -15.04 19.74 -18.65
C ILE A 274 -16.36 20.15 -19.33
N LEU A 275 -17.45 19.43 -19.06
CA LEU A 275 -18.78 19.74 -19.61
C LEU A 275 -19.31 21.08 -19.09
N LEU A 276 -19.06 21.39 -17.81
CA LEU A 276 -19.37 22.69 -17.23
C LEU A 276 -18.55 23.81 -17.88
N GLY A 277 -17.24 23.62 -18.03
CA GLY A 277 -16.34 24.59 -18.67
C GLY A 277 -16.68 24.85 -20.14
N LYS A 278 -17.20 23.85 -20.86
CA LYS A 278 -17.69 24.00 -22.24
C LYS A 278 -19.08 24.63 -22.34
N GLY A 279 -19.74 24.91 -21.22
CA GLY A 279 -21.09 25.47 -21.23
C GLY A 279 -22.13 24.49 -21.77
N PHE A 280 -21.88 23.18 -21.76
CA PHE A 280 -22.83 22.14 -22.22
C PHE A 280 -24.17 22.18 -21.47
N THR A 281 -24.22 22.93 -20.36
CA THR A 281 -25.34 23.05 -19.43
C THR A 281 -25.65 24.50 -19.07
N VAL A 282 -24.95 25.44 -19.70
CA VAL A 282 -25.17 26.88 -19.53
C VAL A 282 -26.02 27.34 -20.70
N THR A 283 -27.24 27.78 -20.43
CA THR A 283 -28.10 28.38 -21.44
C THR A 283 -27.41 29.62 -22.02
N ARG A 284 -27.08 29.59 -23.32
CA ARG A 284 -26.50 30.75 -24.00
C ARG A 284 -27.63 31.71 -24.36
N TRP A 285 -27.62 32.91 -23.78
CA TRP A 285 -28.53 33.99 -24.14
C TRP A 285 -28.01 34.69 -25.40
N GLU A 286 -28.50 34.28 -26.57
CA GLU A 286 -28.43 35.12 -27.77
C GLU A 286 -29.77 35.83 -27.96
N LYS A 287 -29.70 37.15 -28.15
CA LYS A 287 -30.82 38.09 -28.20
C LYS A 287 -31.97 37.54 -29.07
N GLY A 288 -33.05 37.10 -28.43
CA GLY A 288 -34.38 37.07 -29.02
C GLY A 288 -35.05 35.71 -29.24
N ASN A 289 -34.37 34.56 -29.10
CA ASN A 289 -35.03 33.25 -29.22
C ASN A 289 -34.48 32.25 -28.21
N ILE A 290 -35.37 31.64 -27.41
CA ILE A 290 -35.04 30.57 -26.47
C ILE A 290 -34.71 29.32 -27.29
N VAL A 291 -33.42 29.07 -27.55
CA VAL A 291 -32.97 27.75 -28.01
C VAL A 291 -32.74 26.89 -26.77
N LEU A 292 -33.79 26.21 -26.35
CA LEU A 292 -33.73 25.25 -25.25
C LEU A 292 -33.08 23.96 -25.79
N PHE A 293 -31.76 23.82 -25.69
CA PHE A 293 -31.13 22.50 -25.82
C PHE A 293 -31.37 21.71 -24.53
N LEU A 294 -32.62 21.29 -24.31
CA LEU A 294 -32.93 20.17 -23.43
C LEU A 294 -32.57 18.89 -24.19
N HIS A 295 -31.31 18.47 -24.11
CA HIS A 295 -31.01 17.06 -24.31
C HIS A 295 -31.48 16.31 -23.05
N PHE A 296 -32.63 15.66 -23.18
CA PHE A 296 -33.17 14.68 -22.22
C PHE A 296 -32.16 13.56 -21.93
#